data_AF-A0A4S8JVH1-F1
#
_entry.id   AF-A0A4S8JVH1-F1
#
_cell.length_a   1.000
_cell.length_b   1.000
_cell.length_c   1.000
_cell.angle_alpha   90.00
_cell.angle_beta   90.00
_cell.angle_gamma   90.00
#
_symmetry.space_group_name_H-M   'P 1'
#
loop_
_entity.id
_entity.type
_entity.pdbx_description
1 polymer ?
#
loop_
_entity_poly.entity_id
_entity_poly.type
_entity_poly.pdbx_seq_one_letter_code
_entity_poly.pdbx_strand_id
1 'polypeptide(L)'
;MVELVSRHGRTLQRYNSGCRLVAGCIPYRFKKMDKPSLGDIDQAIEVMVVSSQKGRELMFPKGGWELDESMQAAASREAFEEAGVRGKFEGKLGKWPSKEQDKIHHMFAMRVTEVLPQWPEMNARERKWVGIARKHANRTGCMHASIHHPPSRIPDICVDSVNQVSVAEAREVCKHAWMTEALDKLLELLSTSSGQDNCSAQHALTTLTENSILSCT
;
A
#
# COMPACT_ATOMS: atom_id res chain seq x y z
N MET A 1 -5.20 -32.67 -11.31
CA MET A 1 -4.62 -31.68 -10.36
C MET A 1 -3.62 -30.86 -11.17
N VAL A 2 -3.80 -29.55 -11.29
CA VAL A 2 -2.81 -28.70 -11.98
C VAL A 2 -1.71 -28.41 -10.96
N GLU A 3 -0.48 -28.83 -11.23
CA GLU A 3 0.64 -28.53 -10.34
C GLU A 3 0.88 -27.02 -10.30
N LEU A 4 0.87 -26.44 -9.10
CA LEU A 4 1.24 -25.05 -8.88
C LEU A 4 2.77 -24.96 -8.85
N VAL A 5 3.38 -24.73 -10.00
CA VAL A 5 4.84 -24.74 -10.16
C VAL A 5 5.37 -23.30 -10.14
N SER A 6 6.37 -23.04 -9.29
CA SER A 6 7.12 -21.77 -9.30
C SER A 6 8.02 -21.71 -10.54
N ARG A 7 8.25 -20.52 -11.10
CA ARG A 7 9.21 -20.34 -12.19
C ARG A 7 10.63 -20.61 -11.69
N HIS A 8 11.33 -21.49 -12.40
CA HIS A 8 12.73 -21.82 -12.13
C HIS A 8 13.64 -21.37 -13.29
N GLY A 9 14.91 -21.13 -12.98
CA GLY A 9 15.92 -20.71 -13.95
C GLY A 9 16.24 -19.21 -13.92
N ARG A 10 17.30 -18.82 -14.63
CA ARG A 10 17.79 -17.43 -14.71
C ARG A 10 18.19 -17.02 -16.13
N THR A 11 17.78 -17.77 -17.14
CA THR A 11 18.27 -17.65 -18.52
C THR A 11 17.75 -16.41 -19.24
N LEU A 12 16.63 -15.84 -18.81
CA LEU A 12 16.01 -14.68 -19.42
C LEU A 12 16.06 -13.45 -18.52
N GLN A 13 16.94 -13.42 -17.51
CA GLN A 13 16.97 -12.33 -16.54
C GLN A 13 17.47 -11.03 -17.15
N ARG A 14 16.79 -9.94 -16.79
CA ARG A 14 17.20 -8.60 -17.21
C ARG A 14 18.27 -8.04 -16.28
N TYR A 15 19.24 -7.37 -16.88
CA TYR A 15 20.32 -6.67 -16.20
C TYR A 15 20.44 -5.24 -16.73
N ASN A 16 20.85 -4.31 -15.86
CA ASN A 16 21.22 -2.95 -16.23
C ASN A 16 22.52 -2.58 -15.55
N SER A 17 23.56 -2.22 -16.32
CA SER A 17 24.91 -1.92 -15.81
C SER A 17 25.42 -2.96 -14.81
N GLY A 18 25.25 -4.24 -15.12
CA GLY A 18 25.66 -5.36 -14.25
C GLY A 18 24.71 -5.68 -13.09
N CYS A 19 23.74 -4.80 -12.78
CA CYS A 19 22.75 -5.05 -11.73
C CYS A 19 21.56 -5.84 -12.25
N ARG A 20 21.17 -6.91 -11.55
CA ARG A 20 19.96 -7.69 -11.87
C ARG A 20 18.70 -6.88 -11.58
N LEU A 21 17.77 -6.85 -12.52
CA LEU A 21 16.48 -6.19 -12.34
C LEU A 21 15.49 -7.13 -11.64
N VAL A 22 14.87 -6.61 -10.59
CA VAL A 22 13.91 -7.33 -9.75
C VAL A 22 12.58 -6.58 -9.80
N ALA A 23 11.49 -7.32 -9.99
CA ALA A 23 10.14 -6.79 -9.90
C ALA A 23 9.41 -7.42 -8.72
N GLY A 24 8.59 -6.63 -8.04
CA GLY A 24 7.81 -7.08 -6.91
C GLY A 24 6.68 -6.12 -6.57
N CYS A 25 5.96 -6.40 -5.50
CA CYS A 25 4.88 -5.54 -5.05
C CYS A 25 4.77 -5.50 -3.53
N ILE A 26 4.06 -4.51 -3.02
CA ILE A 26 3.53 -4.50 -1.65
C ILE A 26 2.05 -4.87 -1.76
N PRO A 27 1.68 -6.14 -1.51
CA PRO A 27 0.28 -6.53 -1.47
C PRO A 27 -0.34 -5.94 -0.22
N TYR A 28 -1.49 -5.29 -0.35
CA TYR A 28 -2.15 -4.65 0.77
C TYR A 28 -3.68 -4.85 0.69
N ARG A 29 -4.35 -4.71 1.84
CA ARG A 29 -5.81 -4.73 1.93
C ARG A 29 -6.31 -3.73 2.98
N PHE A 30 -7.59 -3.40 2.87
CA PHE A 30 -8.27 -2.65 3.92
C PHE A 30 -8.95 -3.60 4.92
N LYS A 31 -8.77 -3.40 6.24
CA LYS A 31 -9.56 -4.06 7.27
C LYS A 31 -11.00 -3.56 7.18
N LYS A 32 -11.96 -4.47 7.16
CA LYS A 32 -13.36 -4.13 7.40
C LYS A 32 -13.51 -3.81 8.89
N MET A 33 -13.93 -2.59 9.22
CA MET A 33 -14.34 -2.27 10.59
C MET A 33 -15.81 -2.66 10.77
N ASP A 34 -16.10 -3.52 11.73
CA ASP A 34 -17.47 -4.00 11.96
C ASP A 34 -18.37 -2.95 12.65
N LYS A 35 -17.80 -1.93 13.31
CA LYS A 35 -18.49 -0.73 13.81
C LYS A 35 -17.51 0.45 13.89
N PRO A 36 -17.76 1.59 13.21
CA PRO A 36 -16.95 2.78 13.40
C PRO A 36 -17.29 3.44 14.74
N SER A 37 -16.48 3.22 15.77
CA SER A 37 -16.49 4.08 16.95
C SER A 37 -16.03 5.47 16.52
N LEU A 38 -16.78 6.52 16.86
CA LEU A 38 -16.46 7.91 16.56
C LEU A 38 -15.15 8.30 17.30
N GLY A 39 -14.01 8.07 16.66
CA GLY A 39 -12.67 8.21 17.23
C GLY A 39 -11.63 7.20 16.70
N ASP A 40 -12.06 6.14 16.03
CA ASP A 40 -11.21 4.98 15.64
C ASP A 40 -10.83 4.93 14.15
N ILE A 41 -10.77 6.08 13.47
CA ILE A 41 -10.41 6.16 12.03
C ILE A 41 -8.93 5.83 11.72
N ASP A 42 -8.16 5.30 12.69
CA ASP A 42 -6.70 5.20 12.63
C ASP A 42 -6.13 3.86 12.17
N GLN A 43 -6.94 2.83 11.90
CA GLN A 43 -6.40 1.54 11.46
C GLN A 43 -7.30 0.84 10.46
N ALA A 44 -6.95 0.93 9.20
CA ALA A 44 -7.58 0.08 8.21
C ALA A 44 -6.63 -0.54 7.19
N ILE A 45 -5.30 -0.40 7.23
CA ILE A 45 -4.44 -0.98 6.18
C ILE A 45 -3.58 -2.10 6.76
N GLU A 46 -3.56 -3.24 6.06
CA GLU A 46 -2.61 -4.33 6.28
C GLU A 46 -1.82 -4.60 5.01
N VAL A 47 -0.54 -4.95 5.16
CA VAL A 47 0.33 -5.40 4.07
C VAL A 47 0.74 -6.85 4.25
N MET A 48 0.92 -7.56 3.14
CA MET A 48 1.41 -8.93 3.13
C MET A 48 2.94 -8.93 3.03
N VAL A 49 3.58 -9.68 3.92
CA VAL A 49 5.01 -10.01 3.88
C VAL A 49 5.19 -11.53 3.83
N VAL A 50 6.34 -11.97 3.33
CA VAL A 50 6.74 -13.38 3.29
C VAL A 50 8.09 -13.58 3.96
N SER A 51 8.36 -14.77 4.47
CA SER A 51 9.70 -15.15 4.94
C SER A 51 10.67 -15.33 3.77
N SER A 52 11.95 -15.06 4.00
CA SER A 52 13.01 -15.42 3.07
C SER A 52 13.23 -16.93 3.07
N GLN A 53 13.65 -17.51 1.94
CA GLN A 53 13.86 -18.96 1.83
C GLN A 53 15.00 -19.50 2.72
N LYS A 54 15.98 -18.64 3.07
CA LYS A 54 17.22 -19.04 3.78
C LYS A 54 17.29 -18.47 5.21
N GLY A 55 16.23 -17.86 5.72
CA GLY A 55 16.25 -17.21 7.02
C GLY A 55 14.86 -16.82 7.50
N ARG A 56 14.81 -16.09 8.62
CA ARG A 56 13.57 -15.58 9.22
C ARG A 56 13.35 -14.10 8.93
N GLU A 57 13.99 -13.59 7.88
CA GLU A 57 13.77 -12.22 7.46
C GLU A 57 12.46 -12.12 6.69
N LEU A 58 11.68 -11.09 6.99
CA LEU A 58 10.42 -10.82 6.34
C LEU A 58 10.62 -9.77 5.26
N MET A 59 9.96 -9.98 4.14
CA MET A 59 10.17 -9.21 2.93
C MET A 59 8.89 -9.13 2.09
N PHE A 60 8.84 -8.14 1.19
CA PHE A 60 7.78 -8.08 0.18
C PHE A 60 8.01 -9.10 -0.94
N PRO A 61 6.94 -9.66 -1.53
CA PRO A 61 7.05 -10.60 -2.64
C PRO A 61 7.74 -9.98 -3.85
N LYS A 62 8.81 -10.63 -4.33
CA LYS A 62 9.64 -10.11 -5.44
C LYS A 62 10.62 -11.15 -5.98
N GLY A 63 10.94 -11.02 -7.27
CA GLY A 63 11.99 -11.82 -7.90
C GLY A 63 12.42 -11.30 -9.26
N GLY A 64 13.05 -12.18 -10.05
CA GLY A 64 13.70 -11.77 -11.30
C GLY A 64 12.70 -11.22 -12.29
N TRP A 65 13.01 -10.07 -12.91
CA TRP A 65 12.27 -9.60 -14.07
C TRP A 65 12.87 -10.23 -15.33
N GLU A 66 12.10 -11.09 -15.98
CA GLU A 66 12.54 -11.84 -17.16
C GLU A 66 12.24 -11.08 -18.47
N LEU A 67 12.89 -11.46 -19.57
CA LEU A 67 12.79 -10.79 -20.88
C LEU A 67 11.42 -10.98 -21.53
N ASP A 68 10.77 -12.11 -21.27
CA ASP A 68 9.50 -12.55 -21.87
C ASP A 68 8.25 -12.05 -21.14
N GLU A 69 8.42 -11.22 -20.11
CA GLU A 69 7.31 -10.69 -19.32
C GLU A 69 7.41 -9.17 -19.09
N SER A 70 6.27 -8.54 -18.87
CA SER A 70 6.24 -7.15 -18.39
C SER A 70 6.66 -7.08 -16.92
N MET A 71 7.10 -5.91 -16.48
CA MET A 71 7.51 -5.72 -15.08
C MET A 71 6.35 -5.97 -14.08
N GLN A 72 5.11 -5.61 -14.45
CA GLN A 72 3.93 -5.91 -13.63
C GLN A 72 3.55 -7.39 -13.68
N ALA A 73 3.71 -8.05 -14.83
CA ALA A 73 3.50 -9.49 -14.93
C ALA A 73 4.49 -10.26 -14.04
N ALA A 74 5.77 -9.85 -14.03
CA ALA A 74 6.76 -10.38 -13.10
C ALA A 74 6.33 -10.16 -11.64
N ALA A 75 5.98 -8.93 -11.25
CA ALA A 75 5.51 -8.63 -9.89
C ALA A 75 4.28 -9.45 -9.48
N SER A 76 3.33 -9.67 -10.40
CA SER A 76 2.14 -10.49 -10.17
C SER A 76 2.46 -11.98 -10.01
N ARG A 77 3.39 -12.49 -10.83
CA ARG A 77 3.87 -13.87 -10.76
C ARG A 77 4.53 -14.13 -9.41
N GLU A 78 5.43 -13.24 -8.98
CA GLU A 78 6.13 -13.36 -7.69
C GLU A 78 5.17 -13.26 -6.49
N ALA A 79 4.16 -12.39 -6.55
CA ALA A 79 3.14 -12.32 -5.51
C ALA A 79 2.30 -13.59 -5.40
N PHE A 80 2.01 -14.23 -6.54
CA PHE A 80 1.34 -15.51 -6.60
C PHE A 80 2.24 -16.65 -6.09
N GLU A 81 3.47 -16.73 -6.58
CA GLU A 81 4.43 -17.78 -6.26
C GLU A 81 4.88 -17.76 -4.81
N GLU A 82 5.21 -16.59 -4.28
CA GLU A 82 5.81 -16.45 -2.94
C GLU A 82 4.76 -16.32 -1.83
N ALA A 83 3.64 -15.64 -2.11
CA ALA A 83 2.62 -15.28 -1.10
C ALA A 83 1.22 -15.85 -1.38
N GLY A 84 0.97 -16.44 -2.56
CA GLY A 84 -0.34 -16.96 -2.91
C GLY A 84 -1.42 -15.88 -2.92
N VAL A 85 -1.12 -14.68 -3.45
CA VAL A 85 -2.09 -13.59 -3.56
C VAL A 85 -2.20 -13.06 -4.99
N ARG A 86 -3.40 -12.61 -5.36
CA ARG A 86 -3.65 -11.85 -6.59
C ARG A 86 -4.35 -10.54 -6.28
N GLY A 87 -4.19 -9.57 -7.19
CA GLY A 87 -4.71 -8.23 -6.96
C GLY A 87 -4.65 -7.33 -8.18
N LYS A 88 -5.07 -6.09 -7.98
CA LYS A 88 -4.98 -5.01 -8.96
C LYS A 88 -3.83 -4.08 -8.58
N PHE A 89 -2.99 -3.73 -9.56
CA PHE A 89 -1.97 -2.71 -9.35
C PHE A 89 -2.58 -1.31 -9.39
N GLU A 90 -2.20 -0.48 -8.42
CA GLU A 90 -2.68 0.91 -8.33
C GLU A 90 -1.61 1.95 -8.64
N GLY A 91 -0.35 1.52 -8.75
CA GLY A 91 0.73 2.41 -9.11
C GLY A 91 2.09 1.80 -8.85
N LYS A 92 3.11 2.40 -9.48
CA LYS A 92 4.51 2.11 -9.18
C LYS A 92 4.92 2.93 -7.96
N LEU A 93 5.46 2.27 -6.94
CA LEU A 93 5.93 2.93 -5.72
C LEU A 93 7.32 3.54 -5.90
N GLY A 94 8.17 2.88 -6.69
CA GLY A 94 9.50 3.40 -6.95
C GLY A 94 10.47 2.38 -7.53
N LYS A 95 11.75 2.78 -7.51
CA LYS A 95 12.89 1.93 -7.83
C LYS A 95 13.97 2.13 -6.78
N TRP A 96 14.51 1.05 -6.23
CA TRP A 96 15.54 1.11 -5.20
C TRP A 96 16.74 0.24 -5.58
N PRO A 97 17.94 0.82 -5.72
CA PRO A 97 19.16 0.03 -5.89
C PRO A 97 19.57 -0.58 -4.55
N SER A 98 19.82 -1.89 -4.54
CA SER A 98 20.50 -2.59 -3.46
C SER A 98 21.94 -2.83 -3.88
N LYS A 99 22.83 -1.93 -3.47
CA LYS A 99 24.27 -2.01 -3.79
C LYS A 99 24.93 -3.26 -3.23
N GLU A 100 24.45 -3.75 -2.09
CA GLU A 100 24.96 -4.97 -1.45
C GLU A 100 24.62 -6.25 -2.22
N GLN A 101 23.58 -6.22 -3.06
CA GLN A 101 23.07 -7.40 -3.75
C GLN A 101 23.15 -7.32 -5.28
N ASP A 102 23.77 -6.26 -5.83
CA ASP A 102 23.79 -5.94 -7.26
C ASP A 102 22.40 -6.05 -7.90
N LYS A 103 21.40 -5.47 -7.23
CA LYS A 103 19.98 -5.53 -7.65
C LYS A 103 19.36 -4.14 -7.73
N ILE A 104 18.38 -4.00 -8.63
CA ILE A 104 17.48 -2.85 -8.66
C ILE A 104 16.05 -3.36 -8.49
N HIS A 105 15.42 -2.95 -7.39
CA HIS A 105 14.06 -3.34 -7.03
C HIS A 105 13.04 -2.38 -7.61
N HIS A 106 12.12 -2.87 -8.43
CA HIS A 106 10.96 -2.12 -8.90
C HIS A 106 9.71 -2.62 -8.16
N MET A 107 9.11 -1.77 -7.35
CA MET A 107 7.97 -2.16 -6.51
C MET A 107 6.69 -1.43 -6.90
N PHE A 108 5.57 -2.14 -6.83
CA PHE A 108 4.23 -1.64 -7.12
C PHE A 108 3.30 -1.79 -5.90
N ALA A 109 2.31 -0.91 -5.79
CA ALA A 109 1.20 -1.11 -4.86
C ALA A 109 0.21 -2.10 -5.48
N MET A 110 -0.12 -3.17 -4.77
CA MET A 110 -1.10 -4.16 -5.23
C MET A 110 -2.23 -4.30 -4.22
N ARG A 111 -3.43 -3.86 -4.59
CA ARG A 111 -4.63 -4.14 -3.81
C ARG A 111 -5.01 -5.59 -3.98
N VAL A 112 -4.96 -6.37 -2.90
CA VAL A 112 -5.28 -7.79 -2.93
C VAL A 112 -6.78 -7.99 -3.14
N THR A 113 -7.12 -8.81 -4.12
CA THR A 113 -8.50 -9.23 -4.43
C THR A 113 -8.73 -10.70 -4.14
N GLU A 114 -7.68 -11.50 -4.06
CA GLU A 114 -7.74 -12.94 -3.82
C GLU A 114 -6.56 -13.40 -2.97
N VAL A 115 -6.82 -14.26 -2.00
CA VAL A 115 -5.80 -14.98 -1.21
C VAL A 115 -6.02 -16.47 -1.40
N LEU A 116 -5.07 -17.14 -2.03
CA LEU A 116 -5.17 -18.56 -2.32
C LEU A 116 -4.82 -19.41 -1.09
N PRO A 117 -5.52 -20.54 -0.86
CA PRO A 117 -5.21 -21.47 0.22
C PRO A 117 -3.95 -22.30 -0.05
N GLN A 118 -3.60 -22.52 -1.32
CA GLN A 118 -2.41 -23.24 -1.76
C GLN A 118 -1.68 -22.39 -2.81
N TRP A 119 -0.35 -22.38 -2.76
CA TRP A 119 0.48 -21.59 -3.66
C TRP A 119 1.87 -22.24 -3.85
N PRO A 120 2.58 -21.90 -4.93
CA PRO A 120 3.80 -22.61 -5.34
C PRO A 120 4.89 -22.73 -4.26
N GLU A 121 5.18 -21.65 -3.51
CA GLU A 121 6.25 -21.65 -2.50
C GLU A 121 5.75 -21.84 -1.06
N MET A 122 4.54 -22.34 -0.84
CA MET A 122 3.94 -22.42 0.52
C MET A 122 4.71 -23.27 1.52
N ASN A 123 5.52 -24.22 1.04
CA ASN A 123 6.39 -25.06 1.88
C ASN A 123 7.77 -24.44 2.12
N ALA A 124 8.14 -23.42 1.33
CA ALA A 124 9.42 -22.72 1.44
C ALA A 124 9.28 -21.33 2.10
N ARG A 125 8.05 -20.80 2.17
CA ARG A 125 7.77 -19.48 2.72
C ARG A 125 6.52 -19.46 3.57
N GLU A 126 6.62 -18.72 4.67
CA GLU A 126 5.47 -18.30 5.46
C GLU A 126 5.01 -16.92 4.98
N ARG A 127 3.70 -16.68 4.96
CA ARG A 127 3.11 -15.36 4.67
C ARG A 127 2.41 -14.81 5.90
N LYS A 128 2.47 -13.49 6.10
CA LYS A 128 1.83 -12.81 7.23
C LYS A 128 1.26 -11.46 6.81
N TRP A 129 0.06 -11.14 7.30
CA TRP A 129 -0.48 -9.79 7.27
C TRP A 129 0.07 -8.97 8.43
N VAL A 130 0.55 -7.77 8.15
CA VAL A 130 1.12 -6.85 9.14
C VAL A 130 0.37 -5.52 9.06
N GLY A 131 -0.03 -4.99 10.22
CA GLY A 131 -0.77 -3.74 10.30
C GLY A 131 0.10 -2.51 10.02
N ILE A 132 -0.52 -1.50 9.42
CA ILE A 132 0.05 -0.15 9.34
C ILE A 132 -0.87 0.78 10.13
N ALA A 133 -0.38 1.29 11.26
CA ALA A 133 -1.13 2.24 12.07
C ALA A 133 -1.00 3.65 11.48
N ARG A 134 -2.04 4.47 11.57
CA ARG A 134 -1.90 5.93 11.40
C ARG A 134 -1.61 6.53 12.79
N LYS A 135 -0.86 7.65 12.87
CA LYS A 135 -0.87 8.43 14.12
C LYS A 135 -1.96 9.48 13.95
N HIS A 136 -2.96 9.44 14.81
CA HIS A 136 -3.63 10.68 15.17
C HIS A 136 -2.59 11.62 15.80
N ALA A 137 -2.38 12.78 15.17
CA ALA A 137 -1.72 13.89 15.84
C ALA A 137 -2.62 14.31 17.01
N ASN A 138 -2.27 13.93 18.23
CA ASN A 138 -2.86 14.54 19.41
C ASN A 138 -2.47 16.02 19.40
N ARG A 139 -3.46 16.92 19.26
CA ARG A 139 -3.29 18.30 19.71
C ARG A 139 -3.00 18.22 21.20
N THR A 140 -1.75 18.39 21.61
CA THR A 140 -1.43 18.70 23.00
C THR A 140 -2.18 19.99 23.32
N GLY A 141 -3.29 19.88 24.04
CA GLY A 141 -4.01 21.03 24.56
C GLY A 141 -3.04 21.86 25.37
N CYS A 142 -2.88 23.13 25.00
CA CYS A 142 -2.26 24.12 25.86
C CYS A 142 -3.14 24.23 27.11
N MET A 143 -2.76 23.52 28.17
CA MET A 143 -3.27 23.77 29.50
C MET A 143 -2.36 24.83 30.13
N HIS A 144 -2.52 26.09 29.71
CA HIS A 144 -2.22 27.19 30.60
C HIS A 144 -3.53 27.74 31.12
N ALA A 145 -3.84 27.35 32.35
CA ALA A 145 -4.88 27.96 33.13
C ALA A 145 -4.53 29.43 33.40
N SER A 146 -5.57 30.26 33.27
CA SER A 146 -5.87 31.40 34.15
C SER A 146 -5.32 32.80 33.82
N ILE A 147 -6.26 33.65 33.37
CA ILE A 147 -6.67 34.96 33.95
C ILE A 147 -6.44 36.23 33.07
N HIS A 148 -7.60 36.85 32.78
CA HIS A 148 -7.94 38.24 32.43
C HIS A 148 -7.61 38.88 31.06
N HIS A 149 -8.71 39.42 30.48
CA HIS A 149 -8.91 40.46 29.46
C HIS A 149 -9.23 40.02 28.02
N PRO A 150 -10.26 40.59 27.36
CA PRO A 150 -10.61 40.27 25.98
C PRO A 150 -9.75 41.06 24.99
N PRO A 151 -9.43 40.47 23.83
CA PRO A 151 -9.56 41.23 22.61
C PRO A 151 -10.39 40.51 21.56
N SER A 152 -11.09 41.35 20.82
CA SER A 152 -11.89 41.06 19.65
C SER A 152 -11.03 40.60 18.46
N ARG A 153 -11.70 39.86 17.56
CA ARG A 153 -11.43 39.69 16.11
C ARG A 153 -10.31 38.73 15.66
N ILE A 154 -10.75 37.51 15.29
CA ILE A 154 -10.73 36.81 13.97
C ILE A 154 -10.54 35.30 14.24
N PRO A 155 -11.43 34.38 13.80
CA PRO A 155 -11.17 32.95 13.92
C PRO A 155 -10.18 32.47 12.85
N ASP A 156 -9.08 31.90 13.35
CA ASP A 156 -8.19 30.87 12.81
C ASP A 156 -8.36 30.42 11.35
N ILE A 157 -7.33 30.69 10.53
CA ILE A 157 -6.94 29.78 9.44
C ILE A 157 -5.66 29.09 9.92
N CYS A 158 -5.82 28.01 10.66
CA CYS A 158 -4.76 27.01 10.78
C CYS A 158 -4.82 26.15 9.52
N VAL A 159 -3.90 26.39 8.58
CA VAL A 159 -3.72 25.55 7.40
C VAL A 159 -3.37 24.13 7.85
N ASP A 160 -4.26 23.20 7.50
CA ASP A 160 -4.19 21.75 7.40
C ASP A 160 -3.24 20.98 8.32
N SER A 161 -3.85 20.19 9.21
CA SER A 161 -3.21 19.10 9.93
C SER A 161 -2.68 18.06 8.96
N VAL A 162 -1.36 18.01 8.77
CA VAL A 162 -0.68 16.91 8.06
C VAL A 162 -0.93 15.62 8.85
N ASN A 163 -1.76 14.77 8.26
CA ASN A 163 -2.16 13.46 8.79
C ASN A 163 -0.99 12.47 8.66
N GLN A 164 -0.11 12.41 9.66
CA GLN A 164 1.09 11.57 9.63
C GLN A 164 0.76 10.12 9.99
N VAL A 165 1.05 9.18 9.09
CA VAL A 165 0.84 7.74 9.30
C VAL A 165 2.05 7.12 10.04
N SER A 166 1.85 6.19 10.99
CA SER A 166 2.93 5.51 11.73
C SER A 166 3.06 4.04 11.39
N VAL A 167 4.14 3.74 10.68
CA VAL A 167 4.44 2.42 10.14
C VAL A 167 5.06 1.47 11.17
N ALA A 168 4.80 1.60 12.47
CA ALA A 168 5.60 0.97 13.54
C ALA A 168 5.75 -0.56 13.39
N GLU A 169 4.64 -1.32 13.32
CA GLU A 169 4.71 -2.79 13.21
C GLU A 169 5.32 -3.24 11.87
N ALA A 170 4.91 -2.62 10.76
CA ALA A 170 5.48 -2.94 9.45
C ALA A 170 6.96 -2.51 9.33
N ARG A 171 7.40 -1.44 9.99
CA ARG A 171 8.81 -1.00 10.04
C ARG A 171 9.67 -1.93 10.88
N GLU A 172 9.16 -2.44 12.00
CA GLU A 172 9.88 -3.45 12.80
C GLU A 172 10.18 -4.71 11.97
N VAL A 173 9.30 -5.03 11.03
CA VAL A 173 9.45 -6.14 10.09
C VAL A 173 10.39 -5.80 8.92
N CYS A 174 10.48 -4.53 8.52
CA CYS A 174 11.30 -4.05 7.42
C CYS A 174 12.76 -3.82 7.85
N LYS A 175 13.61 -4.84 7.71
CA LYS A 175 15.03 -4.73 8.07
C LYS A 175 15.86 -3.88 7.09
N HIS A 176 15.38 -3.69 5.86
CA HIS A 176 16.06 -2.89 4.86
C HIS A 176 15.45 -1.49 4.72
N ALA A 177 16.30 -0.46 4.66
CA ALA A 177 15.87 0.93 4.52
C ALA A 177 14.90 1.17 3.34
N TRP A 178 15.15 0.53 2.20
CA TRP A 178 14.30 0.65 1.01
C TRP A 178 12.87 0.16 1.24
N MET A 179 12.66 -0.84 2.10
CA MET A 179 11.32 -1.36 2.39
C MET A 179 10.50 -0.35 3.18
N THR A 180 11.13 0.32 4.14
CA THR A 180 10.52 1.40 4.91
C THR A 180 10.14 2.57 4.02
N GLU A 181 11.03 3.00 3.12
CA GLU A 181 10.71 4.05 2.13
C GLU A 181 9.58 3.62 1.18
N ALA A 182 9.54 2.36 0.77
CA ALA A 182 8.49 1.83 -0.09
C ALA A 182 7.12 1.81 0.62
N LEU A 183 7.08 1.56 1.93
CA LEU A 183 5.86 1.69 2.74
C LEU A 183 5.40 3.14 2.86
N ASP A 184 6.33 4.08 3.08
CA ASP A 184 5.99 5.51 3.12
C ASP A 184 5.39 5.95 1.77
N LYS A 185 5.94 5.48 0.65
CA LYS A 185 5.39 5.71 -0.70
C LYS A 185 4.02 5.08 -0.92
N LEU A 186 3.77 3.89 -0.37
CA LEU A 186 2.44 3.27 -0.41
C LEU A 186 1.41 4.16 0.30
N LEU A 187 1.76 4.69 1.46
CA LEU A 187 0.85 5.52 2.25
C LEU A 187 0.57 6.87 1.60
N GLU A 188 1.57 7.47 0.97
CA GLU A 188 1.41 8.66 0.13
C GLU A 188 0.44 8.39 -1.04
N LEU A 189 0.62 7.27 -1.75
CA LEU A 189 -0.27 6.84 -2.83
C LEU A 189 -1.71 6.64 -2.35
N LEU A 190 -1.90 5.98 -1.19
CA LEU A 190 -3.24 5.71 -0.68
C LEU A 190 -3.93 6.97 -0.14
N SER A 191 -3.17 7.90 0.45
CA SER A 191 -3.70 9.18 0.94
C SER A 191 -4.16 10.11 -0.19
N THR A 192 -3.53 10.02 -1.36
CA THR A 192 -3.91 10.80 -2.54
C THR A 192 -5.11 10.20 -3.28
N SER A 193 -5.28 8.88 -3.24
CA SER A 193 -6.40 8.18 -3.89
C SER A 193 -7.77 8.41 -3.20
N SER A 194 -7.80 8.63 -1.88
CA SER A 194 -9.04 8.85 -1.13
C SER A 194 -9.75 10.19 -1.44
N GLY A 195 -9.14 11.06 -2.25
CA GLY A 195 -9.73 12.34 -2.68
C GLY A 195 -10.55 12.27 -3.98
N GLN A 196 -10.44 11.20 -4.76
CA GLN A 196 -11.12 11.09 -6.07
C GLN A 196 -12.45 10.32 -6.04
N ASP A 197 -12.72 9.55 -4.99
CA ASP A 197 -13.97 8.77 -4.87
C ASP A 197 -15.20 9.61 -4.47
N ASN A 198 -15.03 10.91 -4.17
CA ASN A 198 -16.14 11.83 -3.87
C ASN A 198 -16.58 12.73 -5.04
N CYS A 199 -15.88 12.73 -6.19
CA CYS A 199 -16.20 13.65 -7.31
C CYS A 199 -17.21 13.05 -8.31
N SER A 200 -17.29 11.72 -8.42
CA SER A 200 -18.16 11.04 -9.39
C SER A 200 -19.59 10.81 -8.88
N ALA A 201 -19.88 11.02 -7.59
CA ALA A 201 -21.22 10.87 -7.02
C ALA A 201 -22.06 12.16 -7.02
N GLN A 202 -21.46 13.35 -7.18
CA GLN A 202 -22.19 14.62 -7.19
C GLN A 202 -22.61 15.10 -8.59
N HIS A 203 -22.08 14.49 -9.66
CA HIS A 203 -22.48 14.84 -11.04
C HIS A 203 -23.63 14.00 -11.60
N ALA A 204 -24.04 12.92 -10.90
CA ALA A 204 -25.10 12.02 -11.35
C ALA A 204 -26.50 12.34 -10.77
N LEU A 205 -26.60 13.23 -9.77
CA LEU A 205 -27.89 13.64 -9.19
C LEU A 205 -28.44 14.96 -9.77
N THR A 206 -27.64 15.74 -10.49
CA THR A 206 -28.08 17.05 -11.03
C THR A 206 -28.86 16.93 -12.35
N THR A 207 -28.80 15.79 -13.05
CA THR A 207 -29.45 15.61 -14.36
C THR A 207 -30.86 15.01 -14.31
N LEU A 208 -31.43 14.76 -13.12
CA LEU A 208 -32.80 14.21 -12.98
C LEU A 208 -33.84 15.22 -12.48
N THR A 209 -33.45 16.45 -12.12
CA THR A 209 -34.40 17.48 -11.67
C THR A 209 -34.77 18.52 -12.74
N GLU A 210 -34.09 18.57 -13.90
CA GLU A 210 -34.42 19.54 -14.95
C GLU A 210 -35.41 19.01 -16.01
N ASN A 211 -35.66 17.70 -16.09
CA ASN A 211 -36.60 17.12 -17.06
C ASN A 211 -38.04 16.97 -16.55
N SER A 212 -38.38 17.46 -15.35
CA SER A 212 -39.74 17.37 -14.79
C SER A 212 -40.54 18.69 -14.84
N ILE A 213 -40.01 19.77 -15.43
CA ILE A 213 -40.72 21.07 -15.45
C ILE A 213 -41.31 21.42 -16.83
N LEU A 214 -41.03 20.66 -17.89
CA LEU A 214 -41.48 20.98 -19.26
C LEU A 214 -42.64 20.12 -19.82
N SER A 215 -43.58 19.64 -18.98
CA SER A 215 -44.77 18.94 -19.50
C SER A 215 -46.14 19.38 -18.94
N CYS A 216 -46.23 20.55 -18.29
CA CYS A 216 -47.51 21.16 -17.94
C CYS A 216 -47.65 22.57 -18.51
N THR A 217 -47.90 22.67 -19.82
CA THR A 217 -48.72 23.72 -20.46
C THR A 217 -49.18 23.21 -21.81
#